data_AF-A0A0C2VD45-F1
#
_entry.id   AF-A0A0C2VD45-F1
#
_cell.length_a   1.000
_cell.length_b   1.000
_cell.length_c   1.000
_cell.angle_alpha   90.00
_cell.angle_beta   90.00
_cell.angle_gamma   90.00
#
_symmetry.space_group_name_H-M   'P 1'
#
loop_
_entity.id
_entity.type
_entity.pdbx_description
1 polymer ?
#
loop_
_entity_poly.entity_id
_entity_poly.type
_entity_poly.pdbx_seq_one_letter_code
_entity_poly.pdbx_strand_id
1 'polypeptide(L)'
;MSKIEKIDQNSTKTTTNFLYDENGNLLKDASHEYIYDKKARLVGVDNNVSYAYNHENTRVSKTVNAKTTHFIYDGSKLIGEYNSDGSVKNEYIYLNGTPLAVTNATQTLYIHTDHLGTPRRLADENGAIVWSWESEPFGESKAVGIVEFNFRFAGQYFDDETSTHYNINRDYDPKTGRYLQSDPIGFDGGVNSYGYVSGNPLGAVDEMGLKKLSWFPSDTEVNKWFREKAVPNKPDKKDWCLVYTHGGGGTKLLYTNGIYYDKASDIKILLIKAGCNEKMPIRLYACRTGRGISSMAAKLSLIWKGKVSAPWHRLLYTVNNKLDGTEPRHTVDDDGHTLPYADYFTYINGKETGGVRIYE
;
A
#
# COMPACT_ATOMS: atom_id res chain seq x y z
N MET A 1 4.15 -26.48 -2.08
CA MET A 1 4.70 -25.77 -3.24
C MET A 1 4.45 -24.28 -3.00
N SER A 2 5.43 -23.41 -2.71
CA SER A 2 6.86 -23.41 -2.99
C SER A 2 7.69 -22.86 -1.80
N LYS A 3 8.12 -23.72 -0.88
CA LYS A 3 9.22 -23.40 0.06
C LYS A 3 10.54 -23.48 -0.72
N ILE A 4 11.53 -22.65 -0.38
CA ILE A 4 12.90 -22.83 -0.93
C ILE A 4 13.60 -23.75 0.05
N GLU A 5 13.86 -25.01 -0.31
CA GLU A 5 14.65 -25.89 0.56
C GLU A 5 16.16 -25.64 0.38
N LYS A 6 16.53 -25.13 -0.79
CA LYS A 6 17.92 -24.96 -1.21
C LYS A 6 18.09 -23.87 -2.26
N ILE A 7 19.16 -23.09 -2.14
CA ILE A 7 19.67 -22.20 -3.21
C ILE A 7 21.11 -22.60 -3.54
N ASP A 8 21.37 -22.87 -4.82
CA ASP A 8 22.71 -23.05 -5.37
C ASP A 8 23.12 -21.80 -6.16
N GLN A 9 24.08 -21.03 -5.63
CA GLN A 9 24.68 -19.93 -6.38
C GLN A 9 25.78 -20.45 -7.30
N ASN A 10 25.55 -20.34 -8.61
CA ASN A 10 26.36 -20.96 -9.66
C ASN A 10 27.80 -20.40 -9.79
N SER A 11 28.17 -19.38 -9.01
CA SER A 11 29.51 -18.77 -9.02
C SER A 11 30.43 -19.20 -7.87
N THR A 12 29.89 -19.71 -6.76
CA THR A 12 30.67 -20.03 -5.53
C THR A 12 30.43 -21.44 -4.97
N LYS A 13 29.48 -22.20 -5.52
CA LYS A 13 29.14 -23.57 -5.06
C LYS A 13 28.82 -23.62 -3.55
N THR A 14 28.23 -22.55 -3.02
CA THR A 14 27.69 -22.52 -1.66
C THR A 14 26.22 -22.92 -1.73
N THR A 15 25.88 -24.03 -1.07
CA THR A 15 24.50 -24.48 -0.88
C THR A 15 23.94 -23.83 0.39
N THR A 16 22.93 -22.97 0.25
CA THR A 16 22.16 -22.47 1.41
C THR A 16 21.00 -23.40 1.63
N ASN A 17 20.95 -24.07 2.80
CA ASN A 17 19.84 -24.93 3.20
C ASN A 17 18.84 -24.13 4.05
N PHE A 18 17.57 -24.40 3.85
CA PHE A 18 16.48 -23.81 4.63
C PHE A 18 15.66 -24.93 5.26
N LEU A 19 15.35 -24.80 6.55
CA LEU A 19 14.52 -25.75 7.29
C LEU A 19 13.19 -25.09 7.64
N TYR A 20 12.10 -25.82 7.47
CA TYR A 20 10.75 -25.33 7.77
C TYR A 20 10.03 -26.28 8.72
N ASP A 21 9.10 -25.73 9.49
CA ASP A 21 8.12 -26.54 10.21
C ASP A 21 7.03 -27.09 9.28
N GLU A 22 6.14 -27.91 9.86
CA GLU A 22 4.99 -28.50 9.15
C GLU A 22 4.00 -27.44 8.65
N ASN A 23 3.86 -26.32 9.37
CA ASN A 23 3.02 -25.18 8.99
C ASN A 23 3.65 -24.31 7.89
N GLY A 24 4.94 -24.50 7.65
CA GLY A 24 5.70 -23.78 6.64
C GLY A 24 6.32 -22.47 7.06
N ASN A 25 6.63 -22.31 8.34
CA ASN A 25 7.47 -21.24 8.84
C ASN A 25 8.94 -21.64 8.70
N LEU A 26 9.80 -20.71 8.24
CA LEU A 26 11.24 -20.94 8.14
C LEU A 26 11.85 -21.03 9.54
N LEU A 27 12.28 -22.21 9.96
CA LEU A 27 12.94 -22.47 11.25
C LEU A 27 14.44 -22.15 11.23
N LYS A 28 15.11 -22.28 10.08
CA LYS A 28 16.55 -22.06 9.99
C LYS A 28 16.99 -21.76 8.56
N ASP A 29 17.89 -20.80 8.42
CA ASP A 29 18.66 -20.56 7.20
C ASP A 29 20.18 -20.65 7.46
N ALA A 30 21.01 -20.07 6.59
CA ALA A 30 22.46 -20.06 6.78
C ALA A 30 22.95 -19.14 7.91
N SER A 31 22.12 -18.22 8.39
CA SER A 31 22.48 -17.14 9.30
C SER A 31 21.77 -17.24 10.64
N HIS A 32 20.51 -17.68 10.68
CA HIS A 32 19.65 -17.59 11.85
C HIS A 32 18.82 -18.86 12.10
N GLU A 33 18.50 -19.08 13.37
CA GLU A 33 17.42 -19.95 13.81
C GLU A 33 16.22 -19.10 14.28
N TYR A 34 15.02 -19.49 13.85
CA TYR A 34 13.79 -18.72 14.05
C TYR A 34 12.80 -19.52 14.90
N ILE A 35 12.15 -18.83 15.84
CA ILE A 35 11.20 -19.43 16.78
C ILE A 35 9.83 -18.77 16.57
N TYR A 36 8.81 -19.59 16.35
CA TYR A 36 7.44 -19.12 16.12
C TYR A 36 6.50 -19.55 17.25
N ASP A 37 5.48 -18.74 17.49
CA ASP A 37 4.35 -19.14 18.34
C ASP A 37 3.32 -19.97 17.57
N LYS A 38 2.27 -20.40 18.27
CA LYS A 38 1.17 -21.21 17.69
C LYS A 38 0.35 -20.47 16.62
N LYS A 39 0.50 -19.15 16.50
CA LYS A 39 -0.13 -18.33 15.45
C LYS A 39 0.85 -18.06 14.29
N ALA A 40 1.98 -18.77 14.22
CA ALA A 40 3.02 -18.57 13.21
C ALA A 40 3.67 -17.17 13.25
N ARG A 41 3.64 -16.48 14.40
CA ARG A 41 4.33 -15.19 14.57
C ARG A 41 5.77 -15.44 15.02
N LEU A 42 6.73 -14.74 14.42
CA LEU A 42 8.14 -14.84 14.80
C LEU A 42 8.33 -14.25 16.19
N VAL A 43 8.58 -15.06 17.22
CA VAL A 43 8.71 -14.60 18.61
C VAL A 43 10.15 -14.58 19.11
N GLY A 44 11.08 -15.20 18.38
CA GLY A 44 12.48 -15.17 18.72
C GLY A 44 13.38 -15.50 17.54
N VAL A 45 14.61 -14.99 17.60
CA VAL A 45 15.69 -15.30 16.67
C VAL A 45 16.93 -15.59 17.48
N ASP A 46 17.56 -16.72 17.18
CA ASP A 46 18.70 -17.26 17.90
C ASP A 46 18.42 -17.29 19.42
N ASN A 47 19.31 -16.71 20.24
CA ASN A 47 19.17 -16.67 21.70
C ASN A 47 19.16 -15.25 22.28
N ASN A 48 19.12 -14.22 21.44
CA ASN A 48 19.33 -12.82 21.85
C ASN A 48 18.28 -11.85 21.30
N VAL A 49 17.32 -12.34 20.52
CA VAL A 49 16.20 -11.55 19.99
C VAL A 49 14.88 -12.15 20.45
N SER A 50 13.97 -11.29 20.89
CA SER A 50 12.58 -11.66 21.18
C SER A 50 11.61 -10.59 20.71
N TYR A 51 10.44 -11.02 20.27
CA TYR A 51 9.35 -10.17 19.80
C TYR A 51 8.06 -10.47 20.57
N ALA A 52 7.27 -9.44 20.84
CA ALA A 52 5.95 -9.59 21.44
C ALA A 52 4.89 -8.89 20.59
N TYR A 53 3.68 -9.44 20.59
CA TYR A 53 2.59 -9.01 19.72
C TYR A 53 1.30 -8.85 20.49
N ASN A 54 0.45 -7.91 20.06
CA ASN A 54 -0.90 -7.78 20.58
C ASN A 54 -1.86 -8.83 19.97
N HIS A 55 -3.15 -8.65 20.22
CA HIS A 55 -4.21 -9.54 19.70
C HIS A 55 -4.53 -9.34 18.21
N GLU A 56 -4.15 -8.19 17.64
CA GLU A 56 -4.33 -7.79 16.23
C GLU A 56 -3.11 -8.16 15.36
N ASN A 57 -2.18 -8.95 15.91
CA ASN A 57 -0.90 -9.32 15.30
C ASN A 57 0.09 -8.17 15.06
N THR A 58 -0.12 -6.98 15.61
CA THR A 58 0.91 -5.93 15.56
C THR A 58 1.96 -6.15 16.66
N ARG A 59 3.24 -5.98 16.31
CA ARG A 59 4.37 -6.10 17.22
C ARG A 59 4.32 -4.97 18.25
N VAL A 60 4.24 -5.29 19.53
CA VAL A 60 4.23 -4.27 20.61
C VAL A 60 5.60 -4.01 21.20
N SER A 61 6.53 -4.96 21.06
CA SER A 61 7.93 -4.76 21.45
C SER A 61 8.88 -5.67 20.71
N LYS A 62 10.12 -5.22 20.58
CA LYS A 62 11.27 -6.07 20.26
C LYS A 62 12.38 -5.87 21.27
N THR A 63 13.06 -6.95 21.65
CA THR A 63 14.25 -6.91 22.50
C THR A 63 15.40 -7.55 21.76
N VAL A 64 16.46 -6.80 21.50
CA VAL A 64 17.68 -7.26 20.83
C VAL A 64 18.86 -7.00 21.76
N ASN A 65 19.60 -8.04 22.14
CA ASN A 65 20.75 -7.93 23.06
C ASN A 65 20.39 -7.14 24.34
N ALA A 66 19.26 -7.49 24.98
CA ALA A 66 18.69 -6.85 26.16
C ALA A 66 18.25 -5.38 26.01
N LYS A 67 18.24 -4.82 24.80
CA LYS A 67 17.67 -3.50 24.52
C LYS A 67 16.27 -3.63 23.95
N THR A 68 15.28 -3.09 24.66
CA THR A 68 13.88 -3.14 24.25
C THR A 68 13.44 -1.86 23.54
N THR A 69 12.75 -2.01 22.42
CA THR A 69 11.98 -0.96 21.74
C THR A 69 10.50 -1.33 21.80
N HIS A 70 9.66 -0.38 22.21
CA HIS A 70 8.21 -0.48 22.19
C HIS A 70 7.64 0.18 20.94
N PHE A 71 6.54 -0.38 20.43
CA PHE A 71 5.89 0.10 19.21
C PHE A 71 4.42 0.40 19.45
N ILE A 72 3.94 1.50 18.90
CA ILE A 72 2.54 1.94 18.97
C ILE A 72 1.99 2.07 17.55
N TYR A 73 0.82 1.50 17.33
CA TYR A 73 0.15 1.46 16.03
C TYR A 73 -1.21 2.15 16.06
N ASP A 74 -1.58 2.75 14.93
CA ASP A 74 -2.94 3.15 14.58
C ASP A 74 -3.41 2.27 13.41
N GLY A 75 -4.22 1.25 13.72
CA GLY A 75 -4.47 0.14 12.80
C GLY A 75 -3.18 -0.59 12.42
N SER A 76 -2.85 -0.65 11.14
CA SER A 76 -1.60 -1.23 10.62
C SER A 76 -0.42 -0.24 10.56
N LYS A 77 -0.66 1.05 10.84
CA LYS A 77 0.36 2.10 10.68
C LYS A 77 1.16 2.23 11.97
N LEU A 78 2.48 2.08 11.89
CA LEU A 78 3.36 2.34 13.03
C LEU A 78 3.43 3.86 13.25
N ILE A 79 2.92 4.34 14.38
CA ILE A 79 2.88 5.78 14.71
C ILE A 79 3.94 6.19 15.73
N GLY A 80 4.55 5.24 16.45
CA GLY A 80 5.64 5.56 17.37
C GLY A 80 6.50 4.38 17.80
N GLU A 81 7.76 4.69 18.05
CA GLU A 81 8.78 3.86 18.68
C GLU A 81 9.25 4.53 19.97
N TYR A 82 9.39 3.75 21.03
CA TYR A 82 9.82 4.23 22.34
C TYR A 82 10.91 3.32 22.92
N ASN A 83 11.86 3.91 23.63
CA ASN A 83 12.87 3.14 24.35
C ASN A 83 12.24 2.42 25.56
N SER A 84 12.99 1.51 26.19
CA SER A 84 12.52 0.74 27.36
C SER A 84 12.08 1.62 28.55
N ASP A 85 12.60 2.86 28.64
CA ASP A 85 12.25 3.84 29.67
C ASP A 85 11.04 4.72 29.31
N GLY A 86 10.42 4.49 28.14
CA GLY A 86 9.30 5.28 27.63
C GLY A 86 9.70 6.58 26.93
N SER A 87 11.00 6.90 26.82
CA SER A 87 11.44 8.05 26.04
C SER A 87 11.18 7.84 24.55
N VAL A 88 10.81 8.93 23.86
CA VAL A 88 10.50 8.92 22.43
C VAL A 88 11.75 8.54 21.64
N LYS A 89 11.68 7.45 20.88
CA LYS A 89 12.70 7.10 19.88
C LYS A 89 12.35 7.74 18.54
N ASN A 90 11.13 7.52 18.04
CA ASN A 90 10.60 8.11 16.82
C ASN A 90 9.07 8.20 16.89
N GLU A 91 8.46 9.24 16.35
CA GLU A 91 7.02 9.36 16.12
C GLU A 91 6.77 9.70 14.65
N TYR A 92 5.82 9.01 14.02
CA TYR A 92 5.59 9.11 12.58
C TYR A 92 4.32 9.88 12.27
N ILE A 93 4.44 10.89 11.43
CA ILE A 93 3.34 11.72 10.98
C ILE A 93 2.92 11.22 9.61
N TYR A 94 1.65 10.81 9.50
CA TYR A 94 1.06 10.37 8.26
C TYR A 94 0.16 11.46 7.68
N LEU A 95 0.15 11.57 6.36
CA LEU A 95 -0.84 12.34 5.62
C LEU A 95 -1.49 11.42 4.59
N ASN A 96 -2.79 11.17 4.77
CA ASN A 96 -3.58 10.33 3.87
C ASN A 96 -2.99 8.91 3.70
N GLY A 97 -2.55 8.31 4.80
CA GLY A 97 -1.94 6.97 4.81
C GLY A 97 -0.49 6.89 4.31
N THR A 98 0.09 7.98 3.80
CA THR A 98 1.50 8.03 3.42
C THR A 98 2.33 8.64 4.54
N PRO A 99 3.48 8.06 4.93
CA PRO A 99 4.36 8.67 5.91
C PRO A 99 4.95 9.98 5.35
N LEU A 100 4.79 11.07 6.10
CA LEU A 100 5.17 12.41 5.68
C LEU A 100 6.40 12.91 6.44
N ALA A 101 6.48 12.63 7.74
CA ALA A 101 7.60 13.04 8.57
C ALA A 101 7.82 12.06 9.72
N VAL A 102 9.03 12.07 10.26
CA VAL A 102 9.37 11.43 11.53
C VAL A 102 9.94 12.48 12.46
N THR A 103 9.48 12.49 13.70
CA THR A 103 9.96 13.40 14.74
C THR A 103 10.54 12.59 15.89
N ASN A 104 11.57 13.12 16.53
CA ASN A 104 12.15 12.58 17.74
C ASN A 104 12.56 13.73 18.67
N ALA A 105 13.22 13.41 19.78
CA ALA A 105 13.59 14.40 20.79
C ALA A 105 14.46 15.57 20.27
N THR A 106 15.16 15.40 19.14
CA THR A 106 16.14 16.39 18.65
C THR A 106 15.76 17.03 17.32
N GLN A 107 14.95 16.40 16.50
CA GLN A 107 14.69 16.87 15.14
C GLN A 107 13.39 16.33 14.54
N THR A 108 12.94 16.99 13.48
CA THR A 108 11.92 16.48 12.56
C THR A 108 12.54 16.29 11.18
N LEU A 109 12.36 15.11 10.60
CA LEU A 109 12.82 14.76 9.26
C LEU A 109 11.62 14.53 8.34
N TYR A 110 11.73 15.02 7.11
CA TYR A 110 10.69 14.94 6.09
C TYR A 110 10.92 13.74 5.17
N ILE A 111 9.89 12.91 5.02
CA ILE A 111 9.96 11.65 4.30
C ILE A 111 9.53 11.88 2.84
N HIS A 112 10.43 11.54 1.92
CA HIS A 112 10.17 11.54 0.49
C HIS A 112 9.93 10.11 0.01
N THR A 113 8.71 9.85 -0.47
CA THR A 113 8.31 8.52 -0.94
C THR A 113 8.28 8.40 -2.46
N ASP A 114 8.41 7.18 -2.97
CA ASP A 114 8.14 6.88 -4.39
C ASP A 114 6.62 6.81 -4.72
N HIS A 115 6.31 6.36 -5.94
CA HIS A 115 4.93 6.25 -6.41
C HIS A 115 4.09 5.22 -5.64
N LEU A 116 4.70 4.25 -4.96
CA LEU A 116 4.05 3.27 -4.11
C LEU A 116 3.90 3.74 -2.66
N GLY A 117 4.54 4.85 -2.28
CA GLY A 117 4.58 5.30 -0.88
C GLY A 117 5.75 4.72 -0.08
N THR A 118 6.68 4.05 -0.74
CA THR A 118 7.93 3.56 -0.14
C THR A 118 8.83 4.75 0.18
N PRO A 119 9.27 4.95 1.44
CA PRO A 119 10.28 5.95 1.76
C PRO A 119 11.59 5.71 0.98
N ARG A 120 12.04 6.72 0.26
CA ARG A 120 13.31 6.69 -0.49
C ARG A 120 14.35 7.60 0.11
N ARG A 121 13.95 8.73 0.67
CA ARG A 121 14.87 9.72 1.26
C ARG A 121 14.24 10.43 2.45
N LEU A 122 15.08 10.82 3.40
CA LEU A 122 14.72 11.76 4.47
C LEU A 122 15.53 13.04 4.30
N ALA A 123 14.86 14.18 4.43
CA ALA A 123 15.46 15.50 4.45
C ALA A 123 15.34 16.13 5.84
N ASP A 124 16.34 16.89 6.27
CA ASP A 124 16.25 17.73 7.46
C ASP A 124 15.45 19.03 7.19
N GLU A 125 15.36 19.90 8.19
CA GLU A 125 14.67 21.20 8.10
C GLU A 125 15.29 22.17 7.08
N ASN A 126 16.55 21.97 6.72
CA ASN A 126 17.26 22.77 5.71
C ASN A 126 17.16 22.15 4.31
N GLY A 127 16.48 21.00 4.18
CA GLY A 127 16.35 20.26 2.93
C GLY A 127 17.55 19.38 2.57
N ALA A 128 18.52 19.20 3.49
CA ALA A 128 19.65 18.32 3.26
C ALA A 128 19.22 16.85 3.41
N ILE A 129 19.61 16.00 2.47
CA ILE A 129 19.32 14.56 2.53
C ILE A 129 20.22 13.91 3.59
N VAL A 130 19.62 13.41 4.66
CA VAL A 130 20.32 12.78 5.80
C VAL A 130 20.23 11.26 5.80
N TRP A 131 19.32 10.70 4.99
CA TRP A 131 19.17 9.26 4.78
C TRP A 131 18.57 8.98 3.41
N SER A 132 19.00 7.87 2.79
CA SER A 132 18.56 7.42 1.48
C SER A 132 18.55 5.90 1.39
N TRP A 133 17.52 5.35 0.76
CA TRP A 133 17.40 3.92 0.46
C TRP A 133 16.95 3.72 -0.99
N GLU A 134 17.94 3.69 -1.88
CA GLU A 134 17.77 3.37 -3.28
C GLU A 134 17.95 1.85 -3.42
N SER A 135 16.83 1.12 -3.42
CA SER A 135 16.84 -0.33 -3.33
C SER A 135 16.79 -1.02 -4.68
N GLU A 136 17.33 -2.23 -4.75
CA GLU A 136 16.97 -3.20 -5.79
C GLU A 136 15.45 -3.48 -5.80
N PRO A 137 14.89 -4.04 -6.89
CA PRO A 137 13.44 -4.22 -7.04
C PRO A 137 12.77 -4.97 -5.88
N PHE A 138 13.45 -5.97 -5.29
CA PHE A 138 12.96 -6.75 -4.15
C PHE A 138 13.46 -6.23 -2.79
N GLY A 139 14.15 -5.10 -2.76
CA GLY A 139 14.55 -4.45 -1.52
C GLY A 139 15.88 -4.91 -0.93
N GLU A 140 16.67 -5.74 -1.63
CA GLU A 140 17.98 -6.22 -1.14
C GLU A 140 19.05 -5.12 -1.28
N SER A 141 18.95 -4.07 -0.47
CA SER A 141 19.95 -2.99 -0.44
C SER A 141 20.00 -2.36 0.94
N LYS A 142 21.19 -1.92 1.36
CA LYS A 142 21.35 -1.18 2.61
C LYS A 142 21.02 0.29 2.39
N ALA A 143 20.36 0.89 3.38
CA ALA A 143 20.20 2.33 3.40
C ALA A 143 21.54 3.01 3.75
N VAL A 144 21.73 4.24 3.26
CA VAL A 144 22.90 5.07 3.53
C VAL A 144 22.46 6.38 4.16
N GLY A 145 23.18 6.86 5.16
CA GLY A 145 22.80 8.07 5.87
C GLY A 145 23.50 8.21 7.22
N ILE A 146 23.25 9.35 7.86
CA ILE A 146 23.75 9.66 9.21
C ILE A 146 22.68 9.44 10.29
N VAL A 147 21.45 9.10 9.90
CA VAL A 147 20.34 8.77 10.80
C VAL A 147 19.84 7.35 10.53
N GLU A 148 19.24 6.72 11.54
CA GLU A 148 18.56 5.43 11.39
C GLU A 148 17.10 5.67 10.98
N PHE A 149 16.64 4.95 9.97
CA PHE A 149 15.23 4.92 9.57
C PHE A 149 14.86 3.56 8.98
N ASN A 150 13.85 2.93 9.58
CA ASN A 150 13.60 1.50 9.39
C ASN A 150 12.42 1.20 8.46
N PHE A 151 11.61 2.17 8.02
CA PHE A 151 10.58 1.84 7.02
C PHE A 151 11.19 1.40 5.69
N ARG A 152 10.52 0.43 5.06
CA ARG A 152 10.90 -0.14 3.75
C ARG A 152 9.70 -0.02 2.80
N PHE A 153 9.30 -1.08 2.08
CA PHE A 153 8.05 -1.03 1.31
C PHE A 153 6.85 -0.70 2.20
N ALA A 154 5.72 -0.33 1.59
CA ALA A 154 4.54 0.07 2.36
C ALA A 154 4.15 -1.02 3.39
N GLY A 155 3.97 -0.63 4.65
CA GLY A 155 3.71 -1.54 5.78
C GLY A 155 4.93 -2.22 6.41
N GLN A 156 6.11 -2.10 5.79
CA GLN A 156 7.30 -2.85 6.19
C GLN A 156 8.24 -2.07 7.12
N TYR A 157 8.78 -2.77 8.12
CA TYR A 157 9.79 -2.30 9.06
C TYR A 157 11.04 -3.18 8.98
N PHE A 158 12.21 -2.59 8.75
CA PHE A 158 13.50 -3.28 8.67
C PHE A 158 14.02 -3.67 10.05
N ASP A 159 14.28 -4.95 10.23
CA ASP A 159 14.94 -5.50 11.40
C ASP A 159 16.39 -5.85 11.06
N ASP A 160 17.32 -5.00 11.52
CA ASP A 160 18.76 -5.15 11.27
C ASP A 160 19.30 -6.48 11.78
N GLU A 161 18.75 -6.97 12.90
CA GLU A 161 19.15 -8.22 13.53
C GLU A 161 18.96 -9.47 12.65
N THR A 162 18.06 -9.42 11.67
CA THR A 162 17.79 -10.53 10.73
C THR A 162 18.02 -10.13 9.27
N SER A 163 18.21 -8.83 9.00
CA SER A 163 18.15 -8.26 7.64
C SER A 163 16.83 -8.53 6.91
N THR A 164 15.75 -8.81 7.64
CA THR A 164 14.40 -9.00 7.09
C THR A 164 13.51 -7.79 7.36
N HIS A 165 12.37 -7.76 6.71
CA HIS A 165 11.38 -6.70 6.86
C HIS A 165 10.12 -7.26 7.52
N TYR A 166 9.88 -6.92 8.79
CA TYR A 166 8.62 -7.19 9.46
C TYR A 166 7.47 -6.52 8.72
N ASN A 167 6.42 -7.28 8.40
CA ASN A 167 5.26 -6.83 7.63
C ASN A 167 3.96 -7.36 8.25
N ILE A 168 3.72 -6.97 9.51
CA ILE A 168 2.53 -7.27 10.33
C ILE A 168 2.29 -8.78 10.52
N ASN A 169 1.77 -9.46 9.50
CA ASN A 169 1.42 -10.88 9.58
C ASN A 169 2.54 -11.82 9.11
N ARG A 170 3.56 -11.29 8.42
CA ARG A 170 4.68 -12.07 7.90
C ARG A 170 5.98 -11.26 7.94
N ASP A 171 7.11 -11.96 7.90
CA ASP A 171 8.45 -11.37 7.78
C ASP A 171 8.95 -11.59 6.35
N TYR A 172 9.36 -10.52 5.69
CA TYR A 172 9.79 -10.52 4.30
C TYR A 172 11.32 -10.53 4.22
N ASP A 173 11.87 -11.53 3.54
CA ASP A 173 13.29 -11.60 3.22
C ASP A 173 13.55 -10.97 1.84
N PRO A 174 14.20 -9.79 1.78
CA PRO A 174 14.52 -9.14 0.52
C PRO A 174 15.54 -9.92 -0.33
N LYS A 175 16.41 -10.73 0.29
CA LYS A 175 17.44 -11.51 -0.41
C LYS A 175 16.85 -12.63 -1.25
N THR A 176 15.79 -13.28 -0.76
CA THR A 176 15.04 -14.27 -1.56
C THR A 176 13.87 -13.65 -2.31
N GLY A 177 13.40 -12.47 -1.89
CA GLY A 177 12.25 -11.78 -2.48
C GLY A 177 10.90 -12.34 -2.03
N ARG A 178 10.84 -12.92 -0.82
CA ARG A 178 9.72 -13.76 -0.36
C ARG A 178 9.48 -13.62 1.15
N TYR A 179 8.33 -14.08 1.61
CA TYR A 179 8.05 -14.19 3.04
C TYR A 179 8.69 -15.43 3.67
N LEU A 180 9.02 -15.36 4.96
CA LEU A 180 9.53 -16.47 5.76
C LEU A 180 8.43 -17.47 6.14
N GLN A 181 7.19 -16.99 6.31
CA GLN A 181 6.01 -17.77 6.62
C GLN A 181 5.16 -18.04 5.37
N SER A 182 4.43 -19.16 5.40
CA SER A 182 3.32 -19.36 4.47
C SER A 182 2.21 -18.36 4.75
N ASP A 183 1.49 -17.95 3.71
CA ASP A 183 0.37 -17.03 3.81
C ASP A 183 -0.71 -17.54 4.77
N PRO A 184 -1.04 -16.82 5.86
CA PRO A 184 -2.05 -17.27 6.81
C PRO A 184 -3.47 -17.25 6.23
N ILE A 185 -3.72 -16.53 5.13
CA ILE A 185 -4.98 -16.64 4.37
C ILE A 185 -4.91 -17.70 3.25
N GLY A 186 -3.83 -18.49 3.20
CA GLY A 186 -3.64 -19.57 2.24
C GLY A 186 -3.60 -19.07 0.80
N PHE A 187 -4.36 -19.73 -0.07
CA PHE A 187 -4.35 -19.42 -1.50
C PHE A 187 -5.16 -18.16 -1.88
N ASP A 188 -5.86 -17.55 -0.92
CA ASP A 188 -6.59 -16.29 -1.15
C ASP A 188 -5.62 -15.12 -1.40
N GLY A 189 -4.38 -15.21 -0.91
CA GLY A 189 -3.28 -14.27 -1.20
C GLY A 189 -2.57 -14.55 -2.54
N GLY A 190 -2.78 -15.73 -3.11
CA GLY A 190 -2.22 -16.17 -4.39
C GLY A 190 -1.73 -17.61 -4.38
N VAL A 191 -1.47 -18.17 -5.57
CA VAL A 191 -1.05 -19.56 -5.74
C VAL A 191 0.31 -19.91 -5.10
N ASN A 192 1.15 -18.89 -4.88
CA ASN A 192 2.41 -19.03 -4.16
C ASN A 192 2.27 -18.34 -2.80
N SER A 193 2.09 -19.13 -1.74
CA SER A 193 1.85 -18.65 -0.38
C SER A 193 3.05 -17.96 0.28
N TYR A 194 4.21 -17.89 -0.37
CA TYR A 194 5.37 -17.14 0.12
C TYR A 194 5.72 -15.92 -0.75
N GLY A 195 5.04 -15.75 -1.89
CA GLY A 195 5.41 -14.72 -2.86
C GLY A 195 5.08 -13.32 -2.35
N TYR A 196 6.02 -12.39 -2.46
CA TYR A 196 5.71 -10.96 -2.29
C TYR A 196 5.10 -10.41 -3.57
N VAL A 197 3.89 -9.87 -3.47
CA VAL A 197 3.14 -9.17 -4.53
C VAL A 197 3.16 -9.83 -5.92
N SER A 198 3.13 -11.16 -5.95
CA SER A 198 3.24 -11.97 -7.17
C SER A 198 4.47 -11.64 -8.03
N GLY A 199 5.57 -11.22 -7.42
CA GLY A 199 6.82 -10.90 -8.12
C GLY A 199 6.81 -9.55 -8.83
N ASN A 200 5.87 -8.64 -8.53
CA ASN A 200 5.82 -7.30 -9.09
C ASN A 200 5.94 -6.18 -8.02
N PRO A 201 7.09 -6.08 -7.33
CA PRO A 201 7.32 -5.09 -6.26
C PRO A 201 7.38 -3.64 -6.76
N LEU A 202 7.45 -3.41 -8.08
CA LEU A 202 7.43 -2.07 -8.67
C LEU A 202 6.00 -1.56 -8.97
N GLY A 203 5.01 -2.46 -9.06
CA GLY A 203 3.64 -2.14 -9.45
C GLY A 203 2.57 -2.45 -8.40
N ALA A 204 2.95 -3.06 -7.28
CA ALA A 204 2.05 -3.48 -6.23
C ALA A 204 2.71 -3.39 -4.84
N VAL A 205 1.87 -3.31 -3.81
CA VAL A 205 2.27 -3.29 -2.40
C VAL A 205 1.53 -4.37 -1.62
N ASP A 206 2.03 -4.78 -0.47
CA ASP A 206 1.31 -5.62 0.49
C ASP A 206 1.57 -5.05 1.89
N GLU A 207 0.66 -4.17 2.34
CA GLU A 207 0.83 -3.35 3.56
C GLU A 207 0.65 -4.14 4.86
N MET A 208 0.08 -5.34 4.79
CA MET A 208 -0.23 -6.18 5.96
C MET A 208 0.46 -7.53 5.91
N GLY A 209 1.18 -7.83 4.84
CA GLY A 209 1.72 -9.16 4.59
C GLY A 209 0.63 -10.21 4.41
N LEU A 210 -0.48 -9.89 3.76
CA LEU A 210 -1.60 -10.82 3.51
C LEU A 210 -2.03 -10.82 2.05
N LYS A 211 -2.16 -9.64 1.45
CA LYS A 211 -2.78 -9.49 0.14
C LYS A 211 -2.11 -8.37 -0.61
N LYS A 212 -1.72 -8.66 -1.86
CA LYS A 212 -1.23 -7.62 -2.75
C LYS A 212 -2.34 -6.66 -3.13
N LEU A 213 -1.96 -5.40 -3.18
CA LEU A 213 -2.72 -4.29 -3.70
C LEU A 213 -1.99 -3.77 -4.94
N SER A 214 -2.60 -3.96 -6.10
CA SER A 214 -2.00 -3.56 -7.38
C SER A 214 -2.41 -2.15 -7.76
N TRP A 215 -1.42 -1.34 -8.17
CA TRP A 215 -1.67 -0.01 -8.73
C TRP A 215 -2.06 -0.06 -10.22
N PHE A 216 -1.57 -1.09 -10.90
CA PHE A 216 -1.94 -1.45 -12.26
C PHE A 216 -2.48 -2.89 -12.24
N PRO A 217 -3.78 -3.12 -12.42
CA PRO A 217 -4.22 -4.47 -12.72
C PRO A 217 -3.64 -4.83 -14.09
N SER A 218 -2.56 -5.60 -14.09
CA SER A 218 -1.92 -6.12 -15.30
C SER A 218 -2.79 -7.14 -16.03
N ASP A 219 -3.94 -7.49 -15.45
CA ASP A 219 -4.83 -8.49 -16.01
C ASP A 219 -5.69 -7.89 -17.12
N THR A 220 -5.64 -8.55 -18.27
CA THR A 220 -6.46 -8.24 -19.44
C THR A 220 -7.94 -8.30 -19.10
N GLU A 221 -8.37 -9.07 -18.09
CA GLU A 221 -9.77 -9.12 -17.65
C GLU A 221 -10.21 -7.88 -16.85
N VAL A 222 -9.32 -7.15 -16.17
CA VAL A 222 -9.69 -5.84 -15.57
C VAL A 222 -9.66 -4.75 -16.62
N ASN A 223 -8.68 -4.77 -17.53
CA ASN A 223 -8.70 -3.90 -18.69
C ASN A 223 -9.91 -4.20 -19.59
N LYS A 224 -10.33 -5.46 -19.69
CA LYS A 224 -11.52 -5.90 -20.42
C LYS A 224 -12.79 -5.58 -19.64
N TRP A 225 -12.84 -5.75 -18.34
CA TRP A 225 -13.93 -5.26 -17.49
C TRP A 225 -14.05 -3.73 -17.63
N PHE A 226 -12.95 -2.98 -17.54
CA PHE A 226 -12.94 -1.54 -17.82
C PHE A 226 -13.33 -1.22 -19.28
N ARG A 227 -12.92 -2.01 -20.28
CA ARG A 227 -13.31 -1.79 -21.70
C ARG A 227 -14.77 -2.19 -22.01
N GLU A 228 -15.30 -3.22 -21.36
CA GLU A 228 -16.62 -3.82 -21.56
C GLU A 228 -17.70 -3.17 -20.67
N LYS A 229 -17.32 -2.68 -19.48
CA LYS A 229 -18.23 -2.01 -18.53
C LYS A 229 -18.09 -0.49 -18.53
N ALA A 230 -16.93 0.09 -18.87
CA ALA A 230 -16.76 1.55 -18.88
C ALA A 230 -17.14 2.23 -20.21
N VAL A 231 -17.67 1.52 -21.22
CA VAL A 231 -18.26 2.11 -22.44
C VAL A 231 -19.34 1.15 -22.99
N PRO A 232 -20.50 1.58 -23.53
CA PRO A 232 -21.49 2.53 -23.02
C PRO A 232 -22.89 1.87 -23.13
N ASN A 233 -23.38 1.08 -22.17
CA ASN A 233 -24.78 0.62 -22.31
C ASN A 233 -25.54 0.17 -21.07
N LYS A 234 -24.96 0.13 -19.88
CA LYS A 234 -25.74 -0.05 -18.65
C LYS A 234 -25.10 0.74 -17.52
N PRO A 235 -25.63 1.91 -17.14
CA PRO A 235 -25.25 2.48 -15.87
C PRO A 235 -25.75 1.48 -14.80
N ASP A 236 -24.84 1.03 -13.93
CA ASP A 236 -25.18 0.04 -12.89
C ASP A 236 -26.29 0.55 -11.91
N LYS A 237 -26.66 1.84 -12.01
CA LYS A 237 -27.95 2.46 -11.62
C LYS A 237 -28.33 3.51 -12.66
N LYS A 238 -29.60 3.59 -13.08
CA LYS A 238 -30.16 4.46 -14.16
C LYS A 238 -29.79 5.95 -14.09
N ASP A 239 -29.34 6.45 -12.94
CA ASP A 239 -29.23 7.87 -12.64
C ASP A 239 -27.79 8.40 -12.46
N TRP A 240 -26.74 7.59 -12.69
CA TRP A 240 -25.33 8.01 -12.51
C TRP A 240 -24.47 7.82 -13.75
N CYS A 241 -23.45 8.67 -13.86
CA CYS A 241 -22.38 8.59 -14.85
C CYS A 241 -21.08 8.18 -14.18
N LEU A 242 -20.65 6.93 -14.36
CA LEU A 242 -19.43 6.40 -13.76
C LEU A 242 -18.27 6.52 -14.76
N VAL A 243 -17.11 7.01 -14.30
CA VAL A 243 -15.89 7.13 -15.10
C VAL A 243 -14.77 6.36 -14.40
N TYR A 244 -14.28 5.30 -15.01
CA TYR A 244 -13.19 4.50 -14.45
C TYR A 244 -11.89 4.77 -15.21
N THR A 245 -10.85 5.23 -14.52
CA THR A 245 -9.57 5.56 -15.16
C THR A 245 -8.40 5.70 -14.17
N HIS A 246 -7.16 5.67 -14.66
CA HIS A 246 -5.98 6.02 -13.86
C HIS A 246 -5.86 7.54 -13.73
N GLY A 247 -5.62 8.02 -12.51
CA GLY A 247 -5.32 9.43 -12.26
C GLY A 247 -3.90 9.65 -11.72
N GLY A 248 -3.38 10.85 -11.90
CA GLY A 248 -2.07 11.30 -11.43
C GLY A 248 -2.10 12.78 -11.06
N GLY A 249 -1.07 13.26 -10.34
CA GLY A 249 -0.95 14.63 -9.81
C GLY A 249 -0.77 15.74 -10.87
N GLY A 250 -1.59 15.71 -11.92
CA GLY A 250 -1.52 16.58 -13.09
C GLY A 250 -2.66 16.39 -14.11
N THR A 251 -3.84 15.88 -13.71
CA THR A 251 -5.05 15.86 -14.57
C THR A 251 -5.03 14.93 -15.80
N LYS A 252 -4.19 13.90 -15.86
CA LYS A 252 -4.22 12.95 -16.99
C LYS A 252 -5.29 11.89 -16.73
N LEU A 253 -6.31 11.81 -17.60
CA LEU A 253 -7.33 10.77 -17.54
C LEU A 253 -7.47 10.05 -18.89
N LEU A 254 -7.89 8.80 -18.80
CA LEU A 254 -8.35 7.88 -19.84
C LEU A 254 -7.29 7.34 -20.82
N TYR A 255 -7.34 6.01 -20.96
CA TYR A 255 -6.67 5.23 -21.97
C TYR A 255 -7.76 4.45 -22.72
N THR A 256 -8.39 5.06 -23.72
CA THR A 256 -9.26 4.33 -24.64
C THR A 256 -8.60 4.37 -26.01
N ASN A 257 -8.32 3.20 -26.59
CA ASN A 257 -7.73 3.07 -27.93
C ASN A 257 -6.38 3.80 -28.11
N GLY A 258 -5.60 3.99 -27.04
CA GLY A 258 -4.29 4.66 -27.09
C GLY A 258 -4.36 6.19 -27.10
N ILE A 259 -5.54 6.79 -26.90
CA ILE A 259 -5.72 8.26 -26.85
C ILE A 259 -5.84 8.72 -25.40
N TYR A 260 -5.09 9.78 -25.06
CA TYR A 260 -5.11 10.44 -23.75
C TYR A 260 -6.13 11.58 -23.71
N TYR A 261 -6.88 11.70 -22.61
CA TYR A 261 -7.86 12.78 -22.40
C TYR A 261 -7.60 13.51 -21.07
N ASP A 262 -6.82 14.58 -21.12
CA ASP A 262 -6.39 15.35 -19.95
C ASP A 262 -7.26 16.59 -19.66
N LYS A 263 -8.33 16.80 -20.45
CA LYS A 263 -9.26 17.93 -20.30
C LYS A 263 -10.65 17.47 -19.90
N ALA A 264 -11.26 18.23 -19.00
CA ALA A 264 -12.65 18.04 -18.61
C ALA A 264 -13.61 18.09 -19.81
N SER A 265 -13.33 18.93 -20.81
CA SER A 265 -14.11 19.02 -22.06
C SER A 265 -14.20 17.69 -22.80
N ASP A 266 -13.12 16.94 -22.81
CA ASP A 266 -13.04 15.70 -23.57
C ASP A 266 -13.80 14.60 -22.83
N ILE A 267 -13.71 14.58 -21.50
CA ILE A 267 -14.51 13.70 -20.63
C ILE A 267 -16.00 13.99 -20.80
N LYS A 268 -16.39 15.28 -20.84
CA LYS A 268 -17.78 15.67 -21.09
C LYS A 268 -18.29 15.14 -22.44
N ILE A 269 -17.49 15.24 -23.50
CA ILE A 269 -17.85 14.70 -24.82
C ILE A 269 -18.04 13.18 -24.75
N LEU A 270 -17.15 12.47 -24.06
CA LEU A 270 -17.23 11.02 -23.90
C LEU A 270 -18.48 10.61 -23.10
N LEU A 271 -18.80 11.32 -22.02
CA LEU A 271 -20.00 11.06 -21.21
C LEU A 271 -21.28 11.26 -22.02
N ILE A 272 -21.40 12.36 -22.78
CA ILE A 272 -22.56 12.61 -23.63
C ILE A 272 -22.69 11.51 -24.70
N LYS A 273 -21.59 11.11 -25.34
CA LYS A 273 -21.57 9.99 -26.29
C LYS A 273 -21.98 8.66 -25.64
N ALA A 274 -21.69 8.48 -24.35
CA ALA A 274 -22.08 7.31 -23.58
C ALA A 274 -23.54 7.34 -23.08
N GLY A 275 -24.33 8.35 -23.45
CA GLY A 275 -25.74 8.47 -23.09
C GLY A 275 -26.02 9.21 -21.76
N CYS A 276 -24.99 9.79 -21.14
CA CYS A 276 -25.17 10.65 -19.97
C CYS A 276 -25.74 12.01 -20.35
N ASN A 277 -26.65 12.53 -19.53
CA ASN A 277 -27.11 13.91 -19.64
C ASN A 277 -26.45 14.79 -18.58
N GLU A 278 -26.29 16.09 -18.87
CA GLU A 278 -25.52 17.03 -18.03
C GLU A 278 -26.04 17.20 -16.61
N LYS A 279 -27.28 16.78 -16.29
CA LYS A 279 -27.85 16.85 -14.94
C LYS A 279 -27.52 15.62 -14.10
N MET A 280 -27.08 14.52 -14.72
CA MET A 280 -26.75 13.29 -14.00
C MET A 280 -25.52 13.50 -13.12
N PRO A 281 -25.50 13.02 -11.89
CA PRO A 281 -24.30 12.98 -11.08
C PRO A 281 -23.20 12.14 -11.75
N ILE A 282 -21.96 12.64 -11.71
CA ILE A 282 -20.75 11.93 -12.16
C ILE A 282 -20.01 11.39 -10.94
N ARG A 283 -19.51 10.16 -11.06
CA ARG A 283 -18.49 9.60 -10.18
C ARG A 283 -17.23 9.24 -10.96
N LEU A 284 -16.13 9.88 -10.62
CA LEU A 284 -14.81 9.50 -11.11
C LEU A 284 -14.22 8.46 -10.17
N TYR A 285 -13.84 7.30 -10.70
CA TYR A 285 -12.98 6.31 -10.04
C TYR A 285 -11.58 6.47 -10.60
N ALA A 286 -10.87 7.50 -10.12
CA ALA A 286 -9.54 7.86 -10.60
C ALA A 286 -8.68 8.54 -9.53
N CYS A 287 -7.48 8.02 -9.29
CA CYS A 287 -6.59 8.48 -8.22
C CYS A 287 -6.29 9.99 -8.28
N ARG A 288 -6.31 10.68 -7.13
CA ARG A 288 -5.92 12.12 -7.03
C ARG A 288 -6.71 13.06 -7.96
N THR A 289 -7.98 12.76 -8.24
CA THR A 289 -8.84 13.60 -9.10
C THR A 289 -9.85 14.45 -8.33
N GLY A 290 -9.97 14.25 -7.01
CA GLY A 290 -10.95 14.91 -6.15
C GLY A 290 -10.52 16.22 -5.48
N ARG A 291 -9.28 16.43 -5.01
CA ARG A 291 -9.00 17.57 -4.12
C ARG A 291 -8.55 18.86 -4.83
N GLY A 292 -9.16 19.98 -4.45
CA GLY A 292 -8.76 21.33 -4.84
C GLY A 292 -9.48 21.85 -6.08
N ILE A 293 -9.52 23.18 -6.23
CA ILE A 293 -10.21 23.88 -7.34
C ILE A 293 -9.60 23.59 -8.73
N SER A 294 -8.36 23.09 -8.77
CA SER A 294 -7.67 22.68 -9.99
C SER A 294 -7.81 21.19 -10.31
N SER A 295 -8.52 20.44 -9.47
CA SER A 295 -8.77 19.00 -9.65
C SER A 295 -9.63 18.73 -10.89
N MET A 296 -9.59 17.49 -11.40
CA MET A 296 -10.50 17.14 -12.50
C MET A 296 -11.95 17.24 -12.06
N ALA A 297 -12.30 16.80 -10.84
CA ALA A 297 -13.66 16.90 -10.34
C ALA A 297 -14.16 18.35 -10.33
N ALA A 298 -13.34 19.29 -9.83
CA ALA A 298 -13.65 20.71 -9.86
C ALA A 298 -13.82 21.23 -11.29
N LYS A 299 -12.84 20.98 -12.17
CA LYS A 299 -12.87 21.40 -13.58
C LYS A 299 -14.05 20.82 -14.37
N LEU A 300 -14.40 19.56 -14.14
CA LEU A 300 -15.52 18.88 -14.77
C LEU A 300 -16.85 19.40 -14.25
N SER A 301 -16.96 19.68 -12.95
CA SER A 301 -18.17 20.28 -12.35
C SER A 301 -18.45 21.71 -12.82
N LEU A 302 -17.46 22.43 -13.36
CA LEU A 302 -17.68 23.75 -13.98
C LEU A 302 -18.44 23.65 -15.30
N ILE A 303 -18.30 22.52 -16.00
CA ILE A 303 -18.87 22.32 -17.34
C ILE A 303 -19.96 21.25 -17.37
N TRP A 304 -20.31 20.69 -16.20
CA TRP A 304 -21.32 19.65 -15.99
C TRP A 304 -22.30 20.11 -14.91
N LYS A 305 -23.60 20.08 -15.19
CA LYS A 305 -24.64 20.66 -14.31
C LYS A 305 -24.95 19.80 -13.08
N GLY A 306 -24.69 18.50 -13.16
CA GLY A 306 -24.81 17.54 -12.04
C GLY A 306 -23.58 17.55 -11.13
N LYS A 307 -23.74 17.00 -9.91
CA LYS A 307 -22.63 16.85 -8.96
C LYS A 307 -21.53 15.95 -9.52
N VAL A 308 -20.26 16.30 -9.27
CA VAL A 308 -19.11 15.48 -9.66
C VAL A 308 -18.37 15.04 -8.41
N SER A 309 -18.32 13.73 -8.17
CA SER A 309 -17.62 13.15 -7.01
C SER A 309 -16.39 12.38 -7.46
N ALA A 310 -15.28 12.53 -6.77
CA ALA A 310 -14.03 11.85 -7.13
C ALA A 310 -13.12 11.63 -5.94
N PRO A 311 -12.31 10.56 -5.92
CA PRO A 311 -11.37 10.30 -4.83
C PRO A 311 -10.15 11.22 -4.95
N TRP A 312 -9.67 11.71 -3.81
CA TRP A 312 -8.34 12.30 -3.69
C TRP A 312 -7.25 11.24 -3.52
N HIS A 313 -7.59 10.08 -2.97
CA HIS A 313 -6.63 9.03 -2.63
C HIS A 313 -6.43 8.05 -3.79
N ARG A 314 -5.54 7.08 -3.58
CA ARG A 314 -5.26 6.01 -4.54
C ARG A 314 -6.37 4.96 -4.47
N LEU A 315 -6.80 4.44 -5.62
CA LEU A 315 -7.68 3.29 -5.68
C LEU A 315 -6.83 2.02 -5.62
N LEU A 316 -7.09 1.16 -4.64
CA LEU A 316 -6.40 -0.10 -4.42
C LEU A 316 -7.30 -1.26 -4.87
N TYR A 317 -6.72 -2.25 -5.58
CA TYR A 317 -7.44 -3.41 -6.10
C TYR A 317 -6.79 -4.71 -5.64
N THR A 318 -7.61 -5.71 -5.33
CA THR A 318 -7.16 -7.01 -4.83
C THR A 318 -7.03 -8.08 -5.93
N VAL A 319 -6.36 -9.20 -5.64
CA VAL A 319 -5.98 -10.29 -6.59
C VAL A 319 -7.15 -10.86 -7.40
N ASN A 320 -8.36 -10.87 -6.84
CA ASN A 320 -9.56 -11.38 -7.51
C ASN A 320 -10.38 -10.28 -8.19
N ASN A 321 -9.77 -9.12 -8.47
CA ASN A 321 -10.40 -8.01 -9.17
C ASN A 321 -11.67 -7.49 -8.48
N LYS A 322 -11.80 -7.75 -7.18
CA LYS A 322 -12.81 -7.15 -6.30
C LYS A 322 -12.17 -5.95 -5.60
N LEU A 323 -12.93 -4.85 -5.51
CA LEU A 323 -12.74 -3.88 -4.43
C LEU A 323 -12.70 -4.68 -3.13
N ASP A 324 -11.76 -4.35 -2.24
CA ASP A 324 -11.54 -5.17 -1.05
C ASP A 324 -12.86 -5.45 -0.32
N GLY A 325 -13.15 -6.74 -0.20
CA GLY A 325 -14.46 -7.29 0.12
C GLY A 325 -14.35 -8.42 1.13
N THR A 326 -13.29 -8.42 1.92
CA THR A 326 -13.23 -9.11 3.20
C THR A 326 -13.43 -8.03 4.26
N GLU A 327 -14.68 -7.93 4.74
CA GLU A 327 -15.19 -6.84 5.60
C GLU A 327 -14.22 -6.44 6.72
N PRO A 328 -14.00 -5.12 6.88
CA PRO A 328 -14.91 -4.36 7.72
C PRO A 328 -15.76 -3.37 6.92
N ARG A 329 -16.96 -3.14 7.44
CA ARG A 329 -18.05 -2.24 6.97
C ARG A 329 -17.74 -1.46 5.68
N HIS A 330 -18.25 -1.98 4.55
CA HIS A 330 -18.55 -1.15 3.39
C HIS A 330 -19.30 0.11 3.86
N THR A 331 -18.70 1.29 3.73
CA THR A 331 -19.46 2.53 3.88
C THR A 331 -20.21 2.76 2.58
N VAL A 332 -21.51 2.67 2.74
CA VAL A 332 -22.49 3.04 1.74
C VAL A 332 -22.55 4.57 1.79
N ASP A 333 -22.27 5.26 0.69
CA ASP A 333 -22.50 6.71 0.66
C ASP A 333 -23.99 7.04 0.83
N ASP A 334 -24.32 8.33 0.97
CA ASP A 334 -25.71 8.80 1.13
C ASP A 334 -26.67 8.31 0.02
N ASP A 335 -26.13 7.81 -1.09
CA ASP A 335 -26.85 7.36 -2.28
C ASP A 335 -26.85 5.82 -2.47
N GLY A 336 -26.35 5.05 -1.49
CA GLY A 336 -26.43 3.59 -1.53
C GLY A 336 -25.27 2.89 -2.24
N HIS A 337 -24.10 3.52 -2.42
CA HIS A 337 -22.98 2.96 -3.19
C HIS A 337 -21.83 2.45 -2.31
N THR A 338 -21.31 1.25 -2.62
CA THR A 338 -20.06 0.75 -2.07
C THR A 338 -18.88 1.51 -2.67
N LEU A 339 -18.05 2.12 -1.84
CA LEU A 339 -16.92 2.92 -2.27
C LEU A 339 -15.58 2.25 -1.95
N PRO A 340 -14.57 2.37 -2.82
CA PRO A 340 -13.17 2.11 -2.48
C PRO A 340 -12.72 3.02 -1.32
N TYR A 341 -11.77 2.57 -0.49
CA TYR A 341 -11.14 3.39 0.55
C TYR A 341 -10.43 4.61 -0.07
N ALA A 342 -11.07 5.76 0.00
CA ALA A 342 -10.53 7.06 -0.41
C ALA A 342 -11.39 8.19 0.15
N ASP A 343 -10.81 9.38 0.37
CA ASP A 343 -11.64 10.56 0.57
C ASP A 343 -12.22 10.98 -0.77
N TYR A 344 -13.54 10.92 -0.87
CA TYR A 344 -14.28 11.45 -2.00
C TYR A 344 -14.59 12.92 -1.76
N PHE A 345 -14.32 13.74 -2.77
CA PHE A 345 -14.69 15.14 -2.81
C PHE A 345 -15.81 15.34 -3.82
N THR A 346 -16.85 16.08 -3.45
CA THR A 346 -18.01 16.35 -4.29
C THR A 346 -18.08 17.83 -4.65
N TYR A 347 -18.17 18.12 -5.95
CA TYR A 347 -18.26 19.48 -6.48
C TYR A 347 -19.56 19.72 -7.23
N ILE A 348 -20.05 20.96 -7.13
CA ILE A 348 -21.13 21.51 -7.94
C ILE A 348 -20.67 22.89 -8.43
N ASN A 349 -20.69 23.12 -9.75
CA ASN A 349 -20.28 24.40 -10.36
C ASN A 349 -18.90 24.89 -9.88
N GLY A 350 -17.92 23.98 -9.75
CA GLY A 350 -16.55 24.29 -9.33
C GLY A 350 -16.35 24.51 -7.83
N LYS A 351 -17.41 24.46 -7.03
CA LYS A 351 -17.33 24.61 -5.56
C LYS A 351 -17.41 23.24 -4.89
N GLU A 352 -16.52 22.98 -3.94
CA GLU A 352 -16.61 21.82 -3.06
C GLU A 352 -17.86 21.96 -2.18
N THR A 353 -18.69 20.92 -2.16
CA THR A 353 -20.00 20.92 -1.49
C THR A 353 -20.12 19.86 -0.41
N GLY A 354 -19.10 19.01 -0.28
CA GLY A 354 -19.04 17.94 0.70
C GLY A 354 -17.96 16.92 0.34
N GLY A 355 -17.73 15.98 1.24
CA GLY A 355 -16.86 14.84 1.00
C GLY A 355 -17.17 13.69 1.94
N VAL A 356 -17.00 12.46 1.46
CA VAL A 356 -17.11 11.24 2.26
C VAL A 356 -15.69 10.81 2.60
N ARG A 357 -15.35 10.83 3.89
CA ARG A 357 -14.10 10.27 4.40
C ARG A 357 -14.30 8.79 4.61
N ILE A 358 -13.57 7.97 3.86
CA ILE A 358 -13.63 6.52 3.97
C ILE A 358 -12.26 6.07 4.43
N TYR A 359 -12.11 6.01 5.75
CA TYR A 359 -10.94 5.47 6.41
C TYR A 359 -11.34 4.22 7.16
N GLU A 360 -10.47 3.21 7.06
CA GLU A 360 -10.14 2.37 8.21
C GLU A 360 -8.80 2.83 8.79
#